data_AF-A0A4Z0E3W8-F1
#
_entry.id   AF-A0A4Z0E3W8-F1
#
_cell.length_a   1.000
_cell.length_b   1.000
_cell.length_c   1.000
_cell.angle_alpha   90.00
_cell.angle_beta   90.00
_cell.angle_gamma   90.00
#
_symmetry.space_group_name_H-M   'P 1'
#
loop_
_entity.id
_entity.type
_entity.pdbx_description
1 polymer ?
#
loop_
_entity_poly.entity_id
_entity_poly.type
_entity_poly.pdbx_seq_one_letter_code
_entity_poly.pdbx_strand_id
1 'polypeptide(L)'
;MVTVTETSTRTLSSSDEIAAFLEQRFAQMLASSPFKPGEAVHIANRAGLPTDLGAGDVGLMLLDVPGAWSHVMLLSPTGLPIVVQVASGNLAKRGSDEAPVA
;
A
#
# COMPACT_ATOMS: atom_id res chain seq x y z
N MET A 1 4.65 10.99 31.96
CA MET A 1 4.85 10.17 30.75
C MET A 1 5.92 10.86 29.93
N VAL A 2 6.97 10.13 29.53
CA VAL A 2 8.08 10.69 28.75
C VAL A 2 8.29 9.82 27.53
N THR A 3 8.34 10.43 26.36
CA THR A 3 8.66 9.75 25.10
C THR A 3 10.18 9.83 24.90
N VAL A 4 10.81 8.67 24.75
CA VAL A 4 12.24 8.55 24.42
C VAL A 4 12.35 8.11 22.97
N THR A 5 13.14 8.84 22.17
CA THR A 5 13.46 8.47 20.79
C THR A 5 14.92 8.05 20.72
N GLU A 6 15.16 6.76 20.56
CA GLU A 6 16.51 6.20 20.40
C GLU A 6 16.77 5.87 18.93
N THR A 7 17.88 6.37 18.40
CA THR A 7 18.38 6.05 17.07
C THR A 7 19.60 5.15 17.23
N SER A 8 19.50 3.88 16.80
CA SER A 8 20.62 2.93 16.81
C SER A 8 21.18 2.71 15.40
N THR A 9 22.50 2.58 15.29
CA THR A 9 23.18 2.15 14.07
C THR A 9 23.66 0.71 14.22
N ARG A 10 23.49 -0.10 13.18
CA ARG A 10 24.03 -1.47 13.11
C ARG A 10 24.67 -1.71 11.75
N THR A 11 25.80 -2.42 11.72
CA THR A 11 26.46 -2.87 10.49
C THR A 11 25.90 -4.24 10.10
N LEU A 12 25.59 -4.43 8.82
CA LEU A 12 25.24 -5.72 8.22
C LEU A 12 26.41 -6.17 7.36
N SER A 13 27.02 -7.30 7.70
CA SER A 13 28.33 -7.71 7.18
C SER A 13 28.25 -8.84 6.16
N SER A 14 27.06 -9.37 5.90
CA SER A 14 26.84 -10.46 4.94
C SER A 14 25.54 -10.28 4.16
N SER A 15 25.43 -10.96 3.01
CA SER A 15 24.18 -11.04 2.23
C SER A 15 23.01 -11.55 3.07
N ASP A 16 23.27 -12.54 3.93
CA ASP A 16 22.24 -13.20 4.72
C ASP A 16 21.71 -12.28 5.83
N GLU A 17 22.60 -11.51 6.46
CA GLU A 17 22.21 -10.47 7.43
C GLU A 17 21.39 -9.35 6.78
N ILE A 18 21.72 -8.98 5.54
CA ILE A 18 20.96 -8.00 4.76
C ILE A 18 19.57 -8.56 4.43
N ALA A 19 19.48 -9.79 3.94
CA ALA A 19 18.21 -10.44 3.62
C ALA A 19 17.30 -10.52 4.85
N ALA A 20 17.81 -11.05 5.97
CA ALA A 20 17.05 -11.15 7.21
C ALA A 20 16.57 -9.79 7.74
N PHE A 21 17.38 -8.73 7.60
CA PHE A 21 16.94 -7.38 7.94
C PHE A 21 15.79 -6.90 7.07
N LEU A 22 15.89 -7.07 5.76
CA LEU A 22 14.87 -6.63 4.81
C LEU A 22 13.56 -7.40 5.02
N GLU A 23 13.63 -8.71 5.26
CA GLU A 23 12.47 -9.54 5.60
C GLU A 23 11.79 -9.06 6.87
N GLN A 24 12.56 -8.79 7.93
CA GLN A 24 12.03 -8.26 9.18
C GLN A 24 11.35 -6.90 8.96
N ARG A 25 11.96 -6.00 8.19
CA ARG A 25 11.38 -4.68 7.86
C ARG A 25 10.13 -4.80 7.03
N PHE A 26 10.11 -5.70 6.05
CA PHE A 26 8.93 -5.98 5.24
C PHE A 26 7.78 -6.52 6.09
N ALA A 27 8.05 -7.46 7.00
CA ALA A 27 7.05 -7.99 7.93
C ALA A 27 6.48 -6.89 8.86
N GLN A 28 7.34 -6.01 9.39
CA GLN A 28 6.91 -4.86 10.18
C GLN A 28 6.04 -3.88 9.38
N MET A 29 6.38 -3.67 8.11
CA MET A 29 5.62 -2.83 7.21
C MET A 29 4.22 -3.42 6.96
N LEU A 30 4.13 -4.71 6.64
CA LEU A 30 2.85 -5.40 6.46
C LEU A 30 2.00 -5.38 7.73
N ALA A 31 2.61 -5.51 8.91
CA ALA A 31 1.90 -5.51 10.19
C ALA A 31 1.34 -4.13 10.58
N SER A 32 2.00 -3.05 10.15
CA SER A 32 1.60 -1.67 10.47
C SER A 32 0.70 -1.04 9.41
N SER A 33 0.61 -1.64 8.21
CA SER A 33 -0.28 -1.16 7.18
C SER A 33 -1.75 -1.34 7.57
N PRO A 34 -2.60 -0.32 7.34
CA PRO A 34 -4.04 -0.52 7.44
C PRO A 34 -4.56 -1.44 6.34
N PHE A 35 -3.80 -1.65 5.27
CA PHE A 35 -4.20 -2.38 4.08
C PHE A 35 -3.51 -3.75 3.98
N LYS A 36 -4.13 -4.69 3.28
CA LYS A 36 -3.57 -6.01 2.97
C LYS A 36 -3.35 -6.19 1.47
N PRO A 37 -2.21 -6.76 1.04
CA PRO A 37 -2.04 -7.19 -0.35
C PRO A 37 -3.20 -8.09 -0.80
N GLY A 38 -3.71 -7.84 -2.00
CA GLY A 38 -4.83 -8.55 -2.61
C GLY A 38 -6.22 -8.06 -2.19
N GLU A 39 -6.33 -7.05 -1.32
CA GLU A 39 -7.65 -6.49 -0.99
C GLU A 39 -8.09 -5.42 -1.98
N ALA A 40 -9.41 -5.30 -2.17
CA ALA A 40 -9.98 -4.20 -2.94
C ALA A 40 -9.97 -2.90 -2.12
N VAL A 41 -9.50 -1.82 -2.73
CA VAL A 41 -9.46 -0.48 -2.14
C VAL A 41 -10.27 0.50 -2.97
N HIS A 42 -10.77 1.53 -2.31
CA HIS A 42 -11.46 2.66 -2.93
C HIS A 42 -10.54 3.88 -2.98
N ILE A 43 -10.53 4.60 -4.10
CA ILE A 43 -9.81 5.86 -4.28
C ILE A 43 -10.68 6.97 -3.68
N ALA A 44 -10.46 7.29 -2.41
CA ALA A 44 -11.23 8.31 -1.68
C ALA A 44 -10.86 9.74 -2.10
N ASN A 45 -9.64 9.94 -2.61
CA ASN A 45 -9.17 11.22 -3.13
C ASN A 45 -8.28 10.99 -4.36
N ARG A 46 -8.54 11.71 -5.45
CA ARG A 46 -7.80 11.55 -6.72
C ARG A 46 -6.56 12.44 -6.84
N ALA A 47 -6.12 13.10 -5.77
CA ALA A 47 -4.91 13.91 -5.77
C ALA A 47 -3.70 13.10 -6.25
N GLY A 48 -3.06 13.58 -7.32
CA GLY A 48 -1.90 12.91 -7.94
C GLY A 48 -2.25 11.77 -8.91
N LEU A 49 -3.53 11.49 -9.16
CA LEU A 49 -3.98 10.48 -10.11
C LEU A 49 -4.68 11.13 -11.32
N PRO A 50 -4.29 10.81 -12.57
CA PRO A 50 -5.03 11.20 -13.77
C PRO A 50 -6.52 10.79 -13.69
N THR A 51 -7.42 11.61 -14.21
CA THR A 51 -8.87 11.41 -14.10
C THR A 51 -9.41 10.18 -14.83
N ASP A 52 -8.64 9.66 -15.79
CA ASP A 52 -8.97 8.54 -16.66
C ASP A 52 -8.48 7.18 -16.13
N LEU A 53 -7.71 7.14 -15.03
CA LEU A 53 -7.22 5.91 -14.40
C LEU A 53 -8.12 5.39 -13.28
N GLY A 54 -8.19 4.07 -13.09
CA GLY A 54 -8.93 3.50 -11.97
C GLY A 54 -10.43 3.76 -12.09
N ALA A 55 -11.00 3.30 -13.20
CA ALA A 55 -12.44 3.37 -13.47
C ALA A 55 -13.25 2.82 -12.28
N GLY A 56 -14.30 3.56 -11.90
CA GLY A 56 -15.13 3.24 -10.74
C GLY A 56 -14.48 3.53 -9.39
N ASP A 57 -13.36 4.25 -9.36
CA ASP A 57 -12.60 4.58 -8.14
C ASP A 57 -12.17 3.34 -7.33
N VAL A 58 -11.94 2.22 -8.02
CA VAL A 58 -11.55 0.94 -7.40
C VAL A 58 -10.16 0.52 -7.86
N GLY A 59 -9.40 -0.06 -6.93
CA GLY A 59 -8.16 -0.75 -7.22
C GLY A 59 -7.95 -2.00 -6.37
N LEU A 60 -6.89 -2.72 -6.68
CA LEU A 60 -6.40 -3.83 -5.87
C LEU A 60 -5.10 -3.42 -5.20
N MET A 61 -5.05 -3.50 -3.87
CA MET A 61 -3.83 -3.24 -3.10
C MET A 61 -2.77 -4.29 -3.44
N LEU A 62 -1.58 -3.88 -3.86
CA LEU A 62 -0.44 -4.78 -4.03
C LEU A 62 0.52 -4.68 -2.86
N LEU A 63 0.85 -3.46 -2.45
CA LEU A 63 1.75 -3.19 -1.34
C LEU A 63 1.51 -1.78 -0.81
N ASP A 64 1.23 -1.66 0.47
CA ASP A 64 1.23 -0.36 1.13
C ASP A 64 2.57 -0.11 1.83
N VAL A 65 3.13 1.08 1.65
CA VAL A 65 4.29 1.58 2.39
C VAL A 65 3.76 2.66 3.35
N PRO A 66 3.46 2.31 4.61
CA PRO A 66 2.81 3.22 5.56
C PRO A 66 3.61 4.51 5.73
N GLY A 67 2.93 5.65 5.64
CA GLY A 67 3.54 6.98 5.74
C GLY A 67 4.14 7.51 4.43
N ALA A 68 4.05 6.77 3.33
CA ALA A 68 4.50 7.21 2.00
C ALA A 68 3.42 6.96 0.93
N TRP A 69 3.49 5.83 0.24
CA TRP A 69 2.66 5.49 -0.92
C TRP A 69 2.29 4.02 -0.92
N SER A 70 1.14 3.70 -1.50
CA SER A 70 0.71 2.36 -1.82
C SER A 70 0.85 2.09 -3.31
N HIS A 71 1.25 0.87 -3.65
CA HIS A 71 1.21 0.32 -4.99
C HIS A 71 -0.16 -0.32 -5.19
N VAL A 72 -0.93 0.22 -6.14
CA VAL A 72 -2.30 -0.20 -6.42
C VAL A 72 -2.38 -0.61 -7.89
N MET A 73 -2.98 -1.77 -8.14
CA MET A 73 -3.36 -2.18 -9.48
C MET A 73 -4.70 -1.55 -9.86
N LEU A 74 -4.72 -0.85 -10.99
CA LEU A 74 -5.89 -0.17 -11.55
C LEU A 74 -6.10 -0.58 -13.01
N LEU A 75 -7.26 -0.26 -13.56
CA LEU A 75 -7.47 -0.30 -15.01
C LEU A 75 -7.05 1.02 -15.65
N SER A 76 -6.30 0.92 -16.75
CA SER A 76 -6.03 2.02 -17.66
C SER A 76 -7.30 2.43 -18.44
N PRO A 77 -7.28 3.54 -19.19
CA PRO A 77 -8.42 3.95 -20.01
C PRO A 77 -8.68 2.96 -21.17
N THR A 78 -7.68 2.15 -21.53
CA THR A 78 -7.79 1.08 -22.53
C THR A 78 -8.23 -0.26 -21.94
N GLY A 79 -8.54 -0.31 -20.64
CA GLY A 79 -8.96 -1.53 -19.94
C GLY A 79 -7.82 -2.49 -19.59
N LEU A 80 -6.56 -2.05 -19.66
CA LEU A 80 -5.41 -2.87 -19.29
C LEU A 80 -5.06 -2.67 -17.80
N PRO A 81 -4.76 -3.75 -17.05
CA PRO A 81 -4.24 -3.62 -15.70
C PRO A 81 -2.88 -2.92 -15.68
N ILE A 82 -2.74 -1.89 -14.87
CA ILE A 82 -1.48 -1.17 -14.63
C ILE A 82 -1.25 -1.02 -13.12
N VAL A 83 0.02 -0.86 -12.73
CA VAL A 83 0.39 -0.58 -11.34
C VAL A 83 0.80 0.87 -11.21
N VAL A 84 0.20 1.57 -10.25
CA VAL A 84 0.51 2.97 -9.96
C VAL A 84 0.81 3.15 -8.48
N GLN A 85 1.54 4.22 -8.16
CA GLN A 85 1.72 4.68 -6.79
C GLN A 85 0.65 5.70 -6.45
N VAL A 86 -0.04 5.49 -5.32
CA VAL A 86 -1.05 6.39 -4.78
C VAL A 86 -0.67 6.71 -3.34
N ALA A 87 -0.80 7.96 -2.90
CA ALA A 87 -0.58 8.28 -1.49
C ALA A 87 -1.54 7.45 -0.61
N SER A 88 -1.04 6.77 0.42
CA SER A 88 -1.87 5.83 1.21
C SER A 88 -3.08 6.52 1.87
N GLY A 89 -2.94 7.81 2.21
CA GLY A 89 -4.03 8.64 2.76
C GLY A 89 -5.14 8.99 1.76
N ASN A 90 -4.95 8.73 0.47
CA ASN A 90 -5.96 8.90 -0.57
C ASN A 90 -6.79 7.63 -0.80
N LEU A 91 -6.49 6.54 -0.09
CA LEU A 91 -7.15 5.26 -0.20
C LEU A 91 -8.06 5.01 1.01
N ALA A 92 -9.16 4.31 0.78
CA ALA A 92 -10.03 3.79 1.81
C ALA A 92 -10.25 2.29 1.59
N LYS A 93 -10.50 1.56 2.68
CA LYS A 93 -10.97 0.17 2.57
C LYS A 93 -12.31 0.16 1.84
N ARG A 94 -12.45 -0.70 0.84
CA ARG A 94 -13.78 -0.94 0.28
C ARG A 94 -14.59 -1.66 1.35
N GLY A 95 -15.70 -1.06 1.77
CA GLY A 95 -16.59 -1.66 2.78
C GLY A 95 -17.04 -3.04 2.34
N SER A 96 -17.10 -3.99 3.27
CA SER A 96 -17.60 -5.35 3.05
C SER A 96 -19.13 -5.41 2.87
N ASP A 97 -19.78 -4.30 2.52
CA ASP A 97 -21.24 -4.13 2.54
C ASP A 97 -21.87 -4.08 1.14
N GLU A 98 -21.06 -4.30 0.09
CA GLU A 98 -21.60 -4.52 -1.25
C GLU A 98 -21.95 -6.01 -1.37
N ALA A 99 -23.19 -6.34 -0.99
CA ALA A 99 -23.77 -7.65 -1.23
C ALA A 99 -23.59 -8.04 -2.72
N PRO A 100 -23.30 -9.33 -3.02
CA PRO A 100 -23.19 -9.76 -4.40
C PRO A 100 -24.53 -9.53 -5.08
N VAL A 101 -24.52 -8.74 -6.17
CA VAL A 101 -25.65 -8.67 -7.08
C VAL A 101 -25.80 -10.06 -7.69
N ALA A 102 -26.89 -10.72 -7.33
CA ALA A 102 -27.29 -12.04 -7.82
C ALA A 102 -27.64 -12.03 -9.32
#